data_AF-A0A349FWF8-F1
#
_entry.id   AF-A0A349FWF8-F1
#
_cell.length_a   1.000
_cell.length_b   1.000
_cell.length_c   1.000
_cell.angle_alpha   90.00
_cell.angle_beta   90.00
_cell.angle_gamma   90.00
#
_symmetry.space_group_name_H-M   'P 1'
#
loop_
_entity.id
_entity.type
_entity.pdbx_description
1 polymer ?
#
loop_
_entity_poly.entity_id
_entity_poly.type
_entity_poly.pdbx_seq_one_letter_code
_entity_poly.pdbx_strand_id
1 'polypeptide(L)'
;MNKTNKGFTLMELLIVIGVLGILAAGLLAAIDPFEQLKKARDTNNRSAAIEMLGSSQRYYATHGYLPWYKMTGAVYDCTSATIDTLRTPTTAYPFPAVLVNKAGSPGHDALMKTCIDNTLSVDGEIKDTFFDGLSTTLYLTSGSTTRVGVCFPPESKS
;
A
#
# COMPACT_ATOMS: atom_id res chain seq x y z
N MET A 1 41.84 -34.20 -35.74
CA MET A 1 40.92 -34.37 -34.59
C MET A 1 39.52 -34.09 -35.09
N ASN A 2 38.84 -35.10 -35.66
CA ASN A 2 37.57 -34.89 -36.36
C ASN A 2 36.41 -34.92 -35.38
N LYS A 3 35.89 -33.73 -35.03
CA LYS A 3 34.63 -33.58 -34.31
C LYS A 3 33.48 -33.86 -35.27
N THR A 4 32.79 -34.99 -35.09
CA THR A 4 31.51 -35.25 -35.75
C THR A 4 30.43 -34.39 -35.09
N ASN A 5 30.00 -33.32 -35.78
CA ASN A 5 28.81 -32.57 -35.39
C ASN A 5 27.58 -33.44 -35.67
N LYS A 6 26.94 -33.97 -34.62
CA LYS A 6 25.65 -34.65 -34.72
C LYS A 6 24.57 -33.57 -34.88
N GLY A 7 23.92 -33.55 -36.03
CA GLY A 7 22.78 -32.67 -36.29
C GLY A 7 21.54 -33.12 -35.53
N PHE A 8 20.69 -32.17 -35.15
CA PHE A 8 19.39 -32.42 -34.53
C PHE A 8 18.42 -32.99 -35.57
N THR A 9 17.65 -34.03 -35.23
CA THR A 9 16.64 -34.56 -36.14
C THR A 9 15.37 -33.71 -36.10
N LEU A 10 14.64 -33.63 -37.23
CA LEU A 10 13.36 -32.91 -37.27
C LEU A 10 12.33 -33.50 -36.28
N MET A 11 12.36 -34.82 -36.08
CA MET A 11 11.48 -35.51 -35.12
C MET A 11 11.80 -35.13 -33.67
N GLU A 12 13.09 -35.01 -33.30
CA GLU A 12 13.46 -34.55 -31.96
C GLU A 12 12.92 -33.14 -31.71
N LEU A 13 13.04 -32.22 -32.68
CA LEU A 13 12.53 -30.86 -32.49
C LEU A 13 11.01 -30.82 -32.38
N LEU A 14 10.30 -31.65 -33.15
CA LEU A 14 8.84 -31.75 -33.13
C LEU A 14 8.30 -32.31 -31.80
N ILE A 15 8.94 -33.36 -31.27
CA ILE A 15 8.55 -33.92 -29.97
C ILE A 15 8.82 -32.91 -28.86
N VAL A 16 9.95 -32.21 -28.90
CA VAL A 16 10.31 -31.21 -27.87
C VAL A 16 9.29 -30.07 -27.81
N ILE A 17 8.90 -29.48 -28.94
CA ILE A 17 7.89 -28.42 -28.93
C ILE A 17 6.51 -28.95 -28.47
N GLY A 18 6.19 -30.21 -28.77
CA GLY A 18 4.97 -30.86 -28.30
C GLY A 18 4.96 -31.04 -26.78
N VAL A 19 6.05 -31.54 -26.20
CA VAL A 19 6.21 -31.71 -24.75
C VAL A 19 6.24 -30.36 -24.04
N LEU A 20 6.97 -29.38 -24.57
CA LEU A 20 7.00 -28.02 -24.01
C LEU A 20 5.62 -27.37 -24.02
N GLY A 21 4.82 -27.59 -25.06
CA GLY A 21 3.44 -27.10 -25.14
C GLY A 21 2.54 -27.67 -24.03
N ILE A 22 2.60 -28.99 -23.81
CA ILE A 22 1.79 -29.65 -22.77
C ILE A 22 2.22 -29.21 -21.36
N LEU A 23 3.54 -29.12 -21.11
CA LEU A 23 4.06 -28.67 -19.83
C LEU A 23 3.70 -27.21 -19.53
N ALA A 24 3.77 -26.32 -20.53
CA ALA A 24 3.39 -24.92 -20.38
C ALA A 24 1.89 -24.76 -20.08
N ALA A 25 1.03 -25.50 -20.79
CA ALA A 25 -0.41 -25.49 -20.55
C ALA A 25 -0.75 -26.03 -19.15
N GLY A 26 -0.11 -27.12 -18.71
CA GLY A 26 -0.29 -27.68 -17.37
C GLY A 26 0.15 -26.71 -16.25
N LEU A 27 1.26 -26.01 -16.44
CA LEU A 27 1.75 -25.02 -15.48
C LEU A 27 0.79 -23.82 -15.34
N LEU A 28 0.28 -23.30 -16.45
CA LEU A 28 -0.71 -22.20 -16.44
C LEU A 28 -2.05 -22.63 -15.83
N ALA A 29 -2.43 -23.89 -15.97
CA ALA A 29 -3.63 -24.43 -15.32
C ALA A 29 -3.44 -24.63 -13.80
N ALA A 30 -2.20 -24.89 -13.36
CA ALA A 30 -1.87 -25.10 -11.95
C ALA A 30 -1.70 -23.78 -11.17
N ILE A 31 -1.40 -22.67 -11.85
CA ILE A 31 -1.26 -21.33 -11.27
C ILE A 31 -2.55 -20.54 -11.49
N ASP A 32 -3.03 -19.83 -10.47
CA ASP A 32 -4.02 -18.76 -10.67
C ASP A 32 -3.26 -17.44 -10.95
N PRO A 33 -3.09 -17.03 -12.23
CA PRO A 33 -2.31 -15.85 -12.56
C PRO A 33 -2.94 -14.57 -12.00
N PHE A 34 -4.27 -14.53 -11.89
CA PHE A 34 -4.97 -13.38 -11.33
C PHE A 34 -4.72 -13.25 -9.83
N GLU A 35 -4.66 -14.38 -9.12
CA GLU A 35 -4.30 -14.40 -7.71
C GLU A 35 -2.86 -13.93 -7.47
N GLN A 36 -1.92 -14.30 -8.34
CA GLN A 36 -0.54 -13.78 -8.24
C GLN A 36 -0.46 -12.27 -8.44
N LEU A 37 -1.22 -11.71 -9.38
CA LEU A 37 -1.29 -10.27 -9.58
C LEU A 37 -1.88 -9.54 -8.36
N LYS A 38 -2.91 -10.12 -7.73
CA LYS A 38 -3.48 -9.59 -6.48
C LYS A 38 -2.46 -9.60 -5.33
N LYS A 39 -1.72 -10.70 -5.17
CA LYS A 39 -0.63 -10.78 -4.16
C LYS A 39 0.47 -9.75 -4.41
N ALA A 40 0.81 -9.50 -5.67
CA ALA A 40 1.78 -8.45 -6.02
C ALA A 40 1.27 -7.05 -5.63
N ARG A 41 -0.02 -6.75 -5.87
CA ARG A 41 -0.65 -5.49 -5.43
C ARG A 41 -0.71 -5.37 -3.91
N ASP A 42 -1.08 -6.42 -3.21
CA ASP A 42 -1.10 -6.42 -1.74
C ASP A 42 0.29 -6.21 -1.14
N THR A 43 1.34 -6.72 -1.80
CA THR A 43 2.73 -6.44 -1.40
C THR A 43 3.08 -4.96 -1.55
N ASN A 44 2.63 -4.31 -2.64
CA ASN A 44 2.81 -2.87 -2.84
C ASN A 44 2.00 -2.06 -1.80
N ASN A 45 0.74 -2.43 -1.57
CA ASN A 45 -0.14 -1.77 -0.58
C ASN A 45 0.41 -1.91 0.84
N ARG A 46 0.95 -3.09 1.19
CA ARG A 46 1.64 -3.33 2.46
C ARG A 46 2.87 -2.44 2.61
N SER A 47 3.65 -2.30 1.55
CA SER A 47 4.84 -1.44 1.56
C SER A 47 4.44 0.02 1.78
N ALA A 48 3.37 0.49 1.13
CA ALA A 48 2.83 1.83 1.35
C ALA A 48 2.31 2.02 2.79
N ALA A 49 1.63 1.03 3.36
CA ALA A 49 1.16 1.08 4.75
C ALA A 49 2.31 1.15 5.75
N ILE A 50 3.40 0.40 5.52
CA ILE A 50 4.61 0.44 6.34
C ILE A 50 5.30 1.80 6.22
N GLU A 51 5.38 2.36 5.02
CA GLU A 51 5.97 3.68 4.82
C GLU A 51 5.18 4.76 5.56
N MET A 52 3.85 4.73 5.46
CA MET A 52 2.97 5.65 6.16
C MET A 52 3.08 5.53 7.69
N LEU A 53 3.21 4.29 8.19
CA LEU A 53 3.45 4.04 9.61
C LEU A 53 4.81 4.62 10.03
N GLY A 54 5.87 4.31 9.28
CA GLY A 54 7.23 4.76 9.58
C GLY A 54 7.36 6.28 9.55
N SER A 55 6.79 6.93 8.54
CA SER A 55 6.81 8.39 8.41
C SER A 55 6.10 9.09 9.57
N SER A 56 4.94 8.57 9.99
CA SER A 56 4.22 9.09 11.16
C SER A 56 5.01 8.95 12.47
N GLN A 57 5.77 7.85 12.62
CA GLN A 57 6.61 7.62 13.79
C GLN A 57 7.86 8.51 13.80
N ARG A 58 8.50 8.72 12.63
CA ARG A 58 9.64 9.63 12.48
C ARG A 58 9.23 11.07 12.77
N TYR A 59 8.09 11.51 12.22
CA TYR A 59 7.52 12.81 12.52
C TYR A 59 7.29 13.00 14.03
N TYR A 60 6.70 12.00 14.70
CA TYR A 60 6.51 12.03 16.16
C TYR A 60 7.83 12.14 16.92
N ALA A 61 8.87 11.43 16.50
CA ALA A 61 10.17 11.49 17.15
C ALA A 61 10.80 12.89 17.10
N THR A 62 10.54 13.65 16.03
CA THR A 62 11.05 15.02 15.86
C THR A 62 10.16 16.07 16.54
N HIS A 63 8.84 15.91 16.47
CA HIS A 63 7.88 16.94 16.89
C HIS A 63 7.22 16.69 18.25
N GLY A 64 7.23 15.44 18.74
CA GLY A 64 6.59 15.05 19.99
C GLY A 64 5.06 14.87 19.92
N TYR A 65 4.48 15.01 18.73
CA TYR A 65 3.06 14.80 18.45
C TYR A 65 2.86 14.17 17.07
N LEU A 66 1.68 13.57 16.85
CA LEU A 66 1.35 12.88 15.61
C LEU A 66 1.00 13.87 14.48
N PRO A 67 1.17 13.49 13.19
CA PRO A 67 0.97 14.41 12.05
C PRO A 67 -0.41 15.07 11.96
N TRP A 68 -1.45 14.44 12.50
CA TRP A 68 -2.81 14.96 12.52
C TRP A 68 -3.13 15.83 13.75
N TYR A 69 -2.17 16.04 14.65
CA TYR A 69 -2.33 16.89 15.82
C TYR A 69 -1.79 18.30 15.57
N LYS A 70 -2.57 19.29 16.00
CA LYS A 70 -2.23 20.71 15.94
C LYS A 70 -1.47 21.16 17.19
N MET A 71 -0.32 21.80 17.02
CA MET A 71 0.22 22.72 18.04
C MET A 71 -0.47 24.09 17.98
N THR A 72 -0.63 24.74 19.13
CA THR A 72 -1.22 26.08 19.24
C THR A 72 -0.57 27.06 18.26
N GLY A 73 -1.35 27.63 17.34
CA GLY A 73 -0.88 28.58 16.31
C GLY A 73 -0.70 28.00 14.89
N ALA A 74 -0.79 26.68 14.69
CA ALA A 74 -0.73 26.06 13.36
C ALA A 74 -2.09 26.05 12.62
N VAL A 75 -2.06 25.98 11.28
CA VAL A 75 -3.24 26.11 10.37
C VAL A 75 -3.97 24.78 10.14
N TYR A 76 -3.38 23.65 10.51
CA TYR A 76 -3.90 22.31 10.27
C TYR A 76 -4.31 21.64 11.59
N ASP A 77 -5.60 21.35 11.79
CA ASP A 77 -6.08 20.52 12.91
C ASP A 77 -6.98 19.42 12.36
N CYS A 78 -6.52 18.19 12.48
CA CYS A 78 -7.22 17.00 12.03
C CYS A 78 -7.76 16.18 13.20
N THR A 79 -8.11 16.83 14.30
CA THR A 79 -8.71 16.18 15.46
C THR A 79 -10.23 16.34 15.50
N SER A 80 -10.93 15.38 14.89
CA SER A 80 -12.34 15.00 15.15
C SER A 80 -13.51 15.94 14.84
N ALA A 81 -13.37 17.25 14.65
CA ALA A 81 -14.55 18.09 14.39
C ALA A 81 -15.07 18.04 12.93
N THR A 82 -14.24 17.57 11.99
CA THR A 82 -14.49 17.74 10.56
C THR A 82 -14.07 16.54 9.70
N ILE A 83 -13.52 15.49 10.31
CA ILE A 83 -13.03 14.30 9.61
C ILE A 83 -14.12 13.24 9.52
N ASP A 84 -14.30 12.65 8.33
CA ASP A 84 -15.21 11.54 8.09
C ASP A 84 -14.62 10.26 8.66
N THR A 85 -15.00 9.99 9.90
CA THR A 85 -14.55 8.82 10.65
C THR A 85 -15.40 7.61 10.30
N LEU A 86 -14.77 6.45 10.08
CA LEU A 86 -15.49 5.18 9.84
C LEU A 86 -16.28 4.67 11.06
N ARG A 87 -16.11 5.30 12.22
CA ARG A 87 -16.86 5.00 13.45
C ARG A 87 -16.93 6.24 14.33
N THR A 88 -18.06 6.50 14.97
CA THR A 88 -18.17 7.58 15.96
C THR A 88 -17.24 7.32 17.16
N PRO A 89 -16.35 8.27 17.50
CA PRO A 89 -15.49 8.12 18.67
C PRO A 89 -16.33 8.11 19.95
N THR A 90 -16.16 7.09 20.80
CA THR A 90 -16.78 7.03 22.13
C THR A 90 -15.91 7.69 23.21
N THR A 91 -14.67 8.06 22.87
CA THR A 91 -13.65 8.66 23.76
C THR A 91 -12.66 9.49 22.91
N ALA A 92 -11.91 10.40 23.53
CA ALA A 92 -10.87 11.20 22.87
C ALA A 92 -9.71 10.35 22.29
N TYR A 93 -9.55 9.12 22.80
CA TYR A 93 -8.67 8.07 22.30
C TYR A 93 -9.35 6.73 22.54
N PRO A 94 -9.43 5.81 21.56
CA PRO A 94 -8.80 5.83 20.24
C PRO A 94 -9.51 6.75 19.24
N PHE A 95 -8.75 7.43 18.37
CA PHE A 95 -9.29 8.01 17.16
C PHE A 95 -9.78 6.89 16.24
N PRO A 96 -11.02 6.97 15.73
CA PRO A 96 -11.59 6.00 14.82
C PRO A 96 -10.80 5.96 13.51
N ALA A 97 -10.93 4.85 12.78
CA ALA A 97 -10.25 4.70 11.51
C ALA A 97 -10.67 5.80 10.52
N VAL A 98 -9.71 6.47 9.90
CA VAL A 98 -9.90 7.50 8.88
C VAL A 98 -9.37 6.98 7.55
N LEU A 99 -10.10 7.23 6.48
CA LEU A 99 -9.69 6.87 5.13
C LEU A 99 -8.65 7.86 4.62
N VAL A 100 -7.56 7.34 4.07
CA VAL A 100 -6.53 8.14 3.42
C VAL A 100 -6.18 7.50 2.08
N ASN A 101 -6.35 8.29 1.03
CA ASN A 101 -6.15 7.90 -0.34
C ASN A 101 -5.85 9.13 -1.21
N LYS A 102 -5.58 8.89 -2.48
CA LYS A 102 -5.41 9.94 -3.49
C LYS A 102 -6.58 10.92 -3.48
N ALA A 103 -6.27 12.22 -3.56
CA ALA A 103 -7.24 13.29 -3.66
C ALA A 103 -8.23 13.04 -4.82
N GLY A 104 -9.51 13.21 -4.55
CA GLY A 104 -10.58 12.97 -5.52
C GLY A 104 -11.00 11.50 -5.71
N SER A 105 -10.41 10.54 -4.99
CA SER A 105 -10.92 9.15 -5.01
C SER A 105 -12.13 8.98 -4.06
N PRO A 106 -13.04 8.01 -4.31
CA PRO A 106 -14.18 7.75 -3.42
C PRO A 106 -13.74 7.49 -1.97
N GLY A 107 -14.42 8.11 -1.00
CA GLY A 107 -14.10 7.97 0.43
C GLY A 107 -12.87 8.76 0.89
N HIS A 108 -12.36 9.68 0.06
CA HIS A 108 -11.27 10.59 0.44
C HIS A 108 -11.68 11.54 1.57
N ASP A 109 -10.94 11.51 2.69
CA ASP A 109 -10.99 12.60 3.66
C ASP A 109 -10.01 13.72 3.26
N ALA A 110 -10.57 14.83 2.77
CA ALA A 110 -9.80 15.98 2.29
C ALA A 110 -8.97 16.64 3.40
N LEU A 111 -9.42 16.58 4.65
CA LEU A 111 -8.76 17.24 5.76
C LEU A 111 -7.58 16.41 6.25
N MET A 112 -7.77 15.11 6.45
CA MET A 112 -6.68 14.21 6.81
C MET A 112 -5.57 14.24 5.76
N LYS A 113 -5.92 14.25 4.47
CA LYS A 113 -4.95 14.44 3.39
C LYS A 113 -4.22 15.78 3.52
N THR A 114 -4.96 16.86 3.74
CA THR A 114 -4.38 18.20 3.93
C THR A 114 -3.42 18.23 5.12
N CYS A 115 -3.73 17.56 6.23
CA CYS A 115 -2.81 17.47 7.37
C CYS A 115 -1.55 16.70 7.01
N ILE A 116 -1.67 15.57 6.33
CA ILE A 116 -0.51 14.80 5.88
C ILE A 116 0.36 15.62 4.93
N ASP A 117 -0.25 16.32 3.98
CA ASP A 117 0.47 17.17 3.03
C ASP A 117 1.16 18.35 3.70
N ASN A 118 0.55 18.94 4.73
CA ASN A 118 1.14 20.07 5.47
C ASN A 118 2.11 19.67 6.60
N THR A 119 2.30 18.36 6.82
CA THR A 119 3.19 17.86 7.88
C THR A 119 4.23 16.91 7.30
N LEU A 120 3.84 15.68 7.00
CA LEU A 120 4.73 14.63 6.50
C LEU A 120 5.39 15.00 5.17
N SER A 121 4.66 15.63 4.25
CA SER A 121 5.26 16.02 2.96
C SER A 121 6.18 17.24 3.11
N VAL A 122 5.84 18.20 3.97
CA VAL A 122 6.66 19.40 4.25
C VAL A 122 8.00 19.02 4.89
N ASP A 123 7.98 18.07 5.83
CA ASP A 123 9.19 17.58 6.50
C ASP A 123 9.98 16.58 5.66
N GLY A 124 9.49 16.22 4.47
CA GLY A 124 10.11 15.23 3.59
C GLY A 124 10.04 13.80 4.12
N GLU A 125 9.14 13.53 5.07
CA GLU A 125 8.92 12.20 5.64
C GLU A 125 8.22 11.24 4.67
N ILE A 126 7.47 11.80 3.72
CA ILE A 126 6.88 11.08 2.58
C ILE A 126 7.08 11.90 1.29
N LYS A 127 7.01 11.23 0.13
CA LYS A 127 7.03 11.90 -1.18
C LYS A 127 5.66 12.52 -1.49
N ASP A 128 5.63 13.65 -2.19
CA ASP A 128 4.37 14.27 -2.65
C ASP A 128 3.52 13.33 -3.52
N THR A 129 4.18 12.46 -4.29
CA THR A 129 3.55 11.46 -5.16
C THR A 129 3.19 10.16 -4.45
N PHE A 130 3.39 10.06 -3.12
CA PHE A 130 3.10 8.85 -2.35
C PHE A 130 1.68 8.33 -2.58
N PHE A 131 0.70 9.23 -2.57
CA PHE A 131 -0.70 8.87 -2.77
C PHE A 131 -1.06 8.56 -4.23
N ASP A 132 -0.25 8.97 -5.20
CA ASP A 132 -0.51 8.69 -6.61
C ASP A 132 -0.25 7.23 -6.99
N GLY A 133 0.71 6.59 -6.30
CA GLY A 133 1.04 5.18 -6.50
C GLY A 133 0.11 4.21 -5.75
N LEU A 134 -0.85 4.73 -5.00
CA LEU A 134 -1.69 3.96 -4.12
C LEU A 134 -2.90 3.39 -4.89
N SER A 135 -2.97 2.06 -5.01
CA SER A 135 -4.08 1.37 -5.68
C SER A 135 -5.27 1.08 -4.77
N THR A 136 -5.14 1.36 -3.47
CA THR A 136 -6.13 1.05 -2.43
C THR A 136 -6.28 2.21 -1.45
N THR A 137 -7.29 2.15 -0.59
CA THR A 137 -7.44 3.12 0.51
C THR A 137 -6.68 2.61 1.74
N LEU A 138 -5.86 3.47 2.33
CA LEU A 138 -5.26 3.22 3.63
C LEU A 138 -6.21 3.66 4.73
N TYR A 139 -6.24 2.92 5.82
CA TYR A 139 -7.00 3.23 7.02
C TYR A 139 -6.02 3.60 8.14
N LEU A 140 -6.06 4.85 8.58
CA LEU A 140 -5.27 5.33 9.70
C LEU A 140 -6.09 5.25 10.98
N THR A 141 -5.50 4.70 12.03
CA THR A 141 -6.09 4.70 13.38
C THR A 141 -5.05 5.15 14.38
N SER A 142 -5.50 5.84 15.44
CA SER A 142 -4.62 6.25 16.53
C SER A 142 -5.20 5.78 17.85
N GLY A 143 -4.57 4.78 18.47
CA GLY A 143 -5.05 4.24 19.75
C GLY A 143 -4.76 5.12 20.96
N SER A 144 -3.86 6.09 20.79
CA SER A 144 -3.29 6.98 21.81
C SER A 144 -2.70 8.21 21.13
N THR A 145 -2.10 9.13 21.88
CA THR A 145 -1.28 10.25 21.36
C THR A 145 0.03 9.79 20.73
N THR A 146 0.42 8.52 20.91
CA THR A 146 1.74 8.01 20.51
C THR A 146 1.68 6.77 19.61
N ARG A 147 0.49 6.18 19.43
CA ARG A 147 0.33 4.89 18.75
C ARG A 147 -0.46 5.07 17.46
N VAL A 148 0.20 4.80 16.35
CA VAL A 148 -0.38 4.79 15.01
C VAL A 148 -0.59 3.35 14.55
N GLY A 149 -1.73 3.09 13.93
CA GLY A 149 -1.99 1.89 13.14
C GLY A 149 -2.35 2.28 11.71
N VAL A 150 -1.84 1.51 10.75
CA VAL A 150 -2.16 1.65 9.33
C VAL A 150 -2.62 0.30 8.81
N CYS A 151 -3.82 0.26 8.25
CA CYS A 151 -4.41 -0.94 7.67
C CYS A 151 -4.78 -0.69 6.21
N PHE A 152 -4.90 -1.75 5.43
CA PHE A 152 -5.43 -1.69 4.06
C PHE A 152 -6.27 -2.95 3.81
N PRO A 153 -7.26 -2.89 2.90
CA PRO A 153 -8.04 -4.06 2.54
C PRO A 153 -7.24 -4.92 1.53
N PRO A 154 -6.94 -6.20 1.81
CA PRO A 154 -6.25 -7.07 0.87
C PRO A 154 -7.15 -7.47 -0.31
N GLU A 155 -6.57 -7.57 -1.51
CA GLU A 155 -7.24 -8.07 -2.73
C GLU A 155 -7.09 -9.58 -2.91
N SER A 156 -6.00 -10.16 -2.41
CA SER A 156 -5.68 -11.57 -2.52
C SER A 156 -6.52 -12.41 -1.56
N LYS A 157 -6.80 -13.65 -1.95
CA LYS A 157 -7.37 -14.64 -1.04
C LYS A 157 -6.34 -14.97 0.05
N SER A 158 -6.84 -15.22 1.26
CA SER A 158 -6.02 -15.70 2.39
C SER A 158 -5.51 -17.12 2.16
#